data_AF-A0ABD2GND0-F1
#
_entry.id   AF-A0ABD2GND0-F1
#
_cell.length_a   1.000
_cell.length_b   1.000
_cell.length_c   1.000
_cell.angle_alpha   90.00
_cell.angle_beta   90.00
_cell.angle_gamma   90.00
#
_symmetry.space_group_name_H-M   'P 1'
#
loop_
_entity.id
_entity.type
_entity.pdbx_description
1 polymer ?
#
loop_
_entity_poly.entity_id
_entity_poly.type
_entity_poly.pdbx_seq_one_letter_code
_entity_poly.pdbx_strand_id
1 'polypeptide(L)'
;MGESVEDLIKEFLVSEKEEAGQILQRETIAIFVIRDAQAATKDIGIILEGQEVVNKLASVANAVAILLGFLYALNLEYPKTLKLTFEYIQKVFMELDPKGMATKVKKLYDQLYNRA
;
A
#
# COMPACT_ATOMS: atom_id res chain seq x y z
N MET A 1 -11.97 2.77 -0.76
CA MET A 1 -12.38 3.77 0.26
C MET A 1 -12.58 5.19 -0.29
N GLY A 2 -12.55 5.42 -1.61
CA GLY A 2 -12.60 6.76 -2.19
C GLY A 2 -11.30 7.56 -2.00
N GLU A 3 -10.24 6.87 -1.57
CA GLU A 3 -8.87 7.39 -1.45
C GLU A 3 -8.09 7.00 -2.71
N SER A 4 -7.09 7.80 -3.09
CA SER A 4 -6.32 7.57 -4.31
C SER A 4 -5.31 6.45 -4.11
N VAL A 5 -5.27 5.50 -5.04
CA VAL A 5 -4.28 4.42 -5.03
C VAL A 5 -2.89 4.95 -5.39
N GLU A 6 -2.83 6.02 -6.18
CA GLU A 6 -1.59 6.67 -6.63
C GLU A 6 -0.80 7.33 -5.48
N ASP A 7 -1.45 7.53 -4.32
CA ASP A 7 -0.80 8.04 -3.12
C ASP A 7 0.12 6.99 -2.46
N LEU A 8 0.02 5.72 -2.85
CA LEU A 8 0.89 4.65 -2.37
C LEU A 8 1.55 3.90 -3.52
N ILE A 9 0.80 3.57 -4.58
CA ILE A 9 1.30 2.77 -5.69
C ILE A 9 1.74 3.72 -6.81
N LYS A 10 3.03 3.66 -7.14
CA LYS A 10 3.65 4.41 -8.25
C LYS A 10 3.99 3.45 -9.38
N GLU A 11 3.37 3.61 -10.53
CA GLU A 11 3.67 2.79 -11.70
C GLU A 11 4.58 3.55 -12.68
N PHE A 12 5.57 2.85 -13.23
CA PHE A 12 6.53 3.40 -14.21
C PHE A 12 6.81 2.38 -15.31
N LEU A 13 7.21 2.86 -16.48
CA LEU A 13 7.78 2.03 -17.54
C LEU A 13 9.26 1.73 -17.27
N VAL A 14 9.76 0.60 -17.79
CA VAL A 14 11.20 0.25 -17.73
C VAL A 14 12.07 1.38 -18.31
N SER A 15 11.59 2.08 -19.33
CA SER A 15 12.27 3.23 -19.93
C SER A 15 12.39 4.44 -19.01
N GLU A 16 11.55 4.53 -17.97
CA GLU A 16 11.48 5.65 -17.02
C GLU A 16 12.25 5.37 -15.73
N LYS A 17 13.02 4.28 -15.66
CA LYS A 17 13.66 3.81 -14.42
C LYS A 17 14.52 4.87 -13.72
N GLU A 18 15.21 5.72 -14.47
CA GLU A 18 16.03 6.79 -13.92
C GLU A 18 15.19 7.90 -13.28
N GLU A 19 14.09 8.31 -13.94
CA GLU A 19 13.15 9.30 -13.42
C GLU A 19 12.38 8.75 -12.21
N ALA A 20 11.96 7.48 -12.30
CA ALA A 20 11.32 6.75 -11.21
C ALA A 20 12.19 6.80 -9.94
N GLY A 21 13.51 6.61 -10.06
CA GLY A 21 14.44 6.71 -8.92
C GLY A 21 14.40 8.07 -8.23
N GLN A 22 14.32 9.18 -8.99
CA GLN A 22 14.27 10.53 -8.44
C GLN A 22 12.93 10.83 -7.76
N ILE A 23 11.82 10.33 -8.32
CA ILE A 23 10.48 10.45 -7.73
C ILE A 23 10.42 9.66 -6.44
N LEU A 24 10.84 8.40 -6.46
CA LEU A 24 10.77 7.47 -5.33
C LEU A 24 11.64 7.92 -4.15
N GLN A 25 12.77 8.60 -4.39
CA GLN A 25 13.59 9.19 -3.32
C GLN A 25 12.87 10.26 -2.49
N ARG A 26 11.76 10.81 -2.99
CA ARG A 26 10.96 11.83 -2.29
C ARG A 26 9.78 11.23 -1.53
N GLU A 27 9.51 9.95 -1.71
CA GLU A 27 8.39 9.26 -1.07
C GLU A 27 8.80 8.72 0.30
N THR A 28 8.01 9.03 1.32
CA THR A 28 8.20 8.45 2.65
C THR A 28 7.78 6.97 2.68
N ILE A 29 6.68 6.62 2.02
CA ILE A 29 6.21 5.25 1.86
C ILE A 29 5.62 5.12 0.45
N ALA A 30 6.14 4.19 -0.35
CA ALA A 30 5.56 3.87 -1.64
C ALA A 30 5.71 2.39 -1.98
N ILE A 31 4.82 1.88 -2.83
CA ILE A 31 4.99 0.63 -3.56
C ILE A 31 5.23 1.04 -5.01
N PHE A 32 6.35 0.65 -5.60
CA PHE A 32 6.57 0.91 -7.02
C PHE A 32 6.23 -0.34 -7.85
N VAL A 33 5.78 -0.12 -9.08
CA VAL A 33 5.58 -1.16 -10.09
C VAL A 33 6.28 -0.72 -11.37
N ILE A 34 7.26 -1.52 -11.82
CA ILE A 34 7.92 -1.31 -13.10
C ILE A 34 7.30 -2.25 -14.14
N ARG A 35 6.83 -1.70 -15.27
CA ARG A 35 6.26 -2.47 -16.38
C ARG A 35 7.05 -2.27 -17.67
N ASP A 36 7.07 -3.27 -18.54
CA ASP A 36 7.54 -3.05 -19.91
C ASP A 36 6.47 -2.40 -20.81
N ALA A 37 6.84 -2.11 -22.05
CA ALA A 37 5.94 -1.53 -23.05
C ALA A 37 4.76 -2.45 -23.43
N GLN A 38 4.79 -3.72 -23.03
CA GLN A 38 3.71 -4.69 -23.21
C GLN A 38 2.87 -4.85 -21.93
N ALA A 39 3.01 -3.92 -20.98
CA ALA A 39 2.36 -3.90 -19.67
C ALA A 39 2.72 -5.08 -18.75
N ALA A 40 3.72 -5.89 -19.11
CA ALA A 40 4.18 -6.98 -18.26
C ALA A 40 5.00 -6.41 -17.09
N THR A 41 4.59 -6.78 -15.87
CA THR A 41 5.30 -6.39 -14.66
C THR A 41 6.71 -6.99 -14.65
N LYS A 42 7.72 -6.13 -14.49
CA LYS A 42 9.13 -6.51 -14.37
C LYS A 42 9.64 -6.46 -12.94
N ASP A 43 9.13 -5.51 -12.17
CA ASP A 43 9.53 -5.36 -10.77
C ASP A 43 8.40 -4.76 -9.94
N ILE A 44 8.34 -5.16 -8.68
CA ILE A 44 7.50 -4.58 -7.65
C ILE A 44 8.36 -4.48 -6.40
N GLY A 45 8.36 -3.31 -5.77
CA GLY A 45 9.13 -3.10 -4.54
C GLY A 45 8.49 -2.08 -3.62
N ILE A 46 9.14 -1.89 -2.48
CA ILE A 46 8.69 -1.01 -1.40
C ILE A 46 9.78 0.03 -1.14
N ILE A 47 9.35 1.28 -1.07
CA ILE A 47 10.15 2.42 -0.62
C ILE A 47 9.75 2.77 0.80
N LEU A 48 10.74 2.98 1.67
CA LEU A 48 10.61 3.62 2.98
C LEU A 48 11.66 4.75 3.08
N GLU A 49 11.23 5.95 3.45
CA GLU A 49 12.09 7.15 3.59
C GLU A 49 13.01 7.38 2.37
N GLY A 50 12.45 7.28 1.17
CA GLY A 50 13.17 7.43 -0.09
C GLY A 50 14.13 6.28 -0.44
N GLN A 51 14.17 5.21 0.36
CA GLN A 51 15.04 4.05 0.15
C GLN A 51 14.25 2.83 -0.29
N GLU A 52 14.73 2.15 -1.32
CA GLU A 52 14.22 0.83 -1.69
C GLU A 52 14.63 -0.20 -0.62
N VAL A 53 13.65 -0.73 0.09
CA VAL A 53 13.86 -1.71 1.18
C VAL A 53 13.58 -3.14 0.73
N VAL A 54 12.74 -3.32 -0.28
CA VAL A 54 12.39 -4.62 -0.86
C VAL A 54 12.12 -4.46 -2.36
N ASN A 55 12.54 -5.43 -3.17
CA ASN A 55 12.27 -5.52 -4.60
C ASN A 55 11.91 -6.95 -5.02
N LYS A 56 11.58 -7.13 -6.30
CA LYS A 56 11.26 -8.42 -6.93
C LYS A 56 10.10 -9.15 -6.26
N LEU A 57 9.12 -8.38 -5.78
CA LEU A 57 7.93 -8.94 -5.16
C LEU A 57 7.01 -9.54 -6.22
N ALA A 58 6.38 -10.67 -5.87
CA ALA A 58 5.56 -11.42 -6.81
C ALA A 58 4.23 -10.74 -7.17
N SER A 59 3.74 -9.81 -6.33
CA SER A 59 2.50 -9.07 -6.58
C SER A 59 2.39 -7.83 -5.70
N VAL A 60 1.51 -6.90 -6.10
CA VAL A 60 1.16 -5.73 -5.30
C VAL A 60 0.53 -6.14 -3.97
N ALA A 61 -0.29 -7.20 -3.94
CA ALA A 61 -0.87 -7.72 -2.71
C ALA A 61 0.21 -8.19 -1.72
N ASN A 62 1.27 -8.85 -2.21
CA ASN A 62 2.42 -9.22 -1.37
C ASN A 62 3.16 -7.97 -0.86
N ALA A 63 3.33 -6.95 -1.70
CA ALA A 63 3.94 -5.68 -1.27
C ALA A 63 3.13 -4.99 -0.17
N VAL A 64 1.80 -4.94 -0.29
CA VAL A 64 0.92 -4.39 0.76
C VAL A 64 1.02 -5.20 2.05
N ALA A 65 1.02 -6.54 1.97
CA ALA A 65 1.14 -7.40 3.14
C ALA A 65 2.48 -7.21 3.88
N ILE A 66 3.59 -7.15 3.13
CA ILE A 66 4.92 -6.89 3.69
C ILE A 66 5.00 -5.48 4.29
N LEU A 67 4.45 -4.48 3.60
CA LEU A 67 4.39 -3.11 4.08
C LEU A 67 3.65 -3.01 5.42
N LEU A 68 2.49 -3.68 5.57
CA LEU A 68 1.78 -3.75 6.85
C LEU A 68 2.65 -4.35 7.95
N GLY A 69 3.43 -5.39 7.62
CA GLY A 69 4.43 -5.96 8.51
C GLY A 69 5.48 -4.95 8.96
N PHE A 70 6.04 -4.15 8.04
CA PHE A 70 6.97 -3.09 8.39
C PHE A 70 6.34 -2.00 9.26
N LEU A 71 5.15 -1.53 8.90
CA LEU A 71 4.45 -0.49 9.66
C LEU A 71 4.22 -0.93 11.11
N TYR A 72 3.84 -2.20 11.30
CA TYR A 72 3.64 -2.76 12.63
C TYR A 72 4.97 -2.99 13.38
N ALA A 73 5.92 -3.70 12.77
CA ALA A 73 7.17 -4.08 13.42
C ALA A 73 8.05 -2.87 13.77
N LEU A 74 7.97 -1.80 12.99
CA LEU A 74 8.72 -0.56 13.18
C LEU A 74 7.89 0.53 13.88
N ASN A 75 6.63 0.24 14.25
CA ASN A 75 5.70 1.19 14.87
C ASN A 75 5.59 2.52 14.08
N LEU A 76 5.49 2.42 12.76
CA LEU A 76 5.33 3.57 11.86
C LEU A 76 3.86 3.96 11.73
N GLU A 77 3.61 5.25 11.51
CA GLU A 77 2.27 5.74 11.19
C GLU A 77 1.82 5.26 9.80
N TYR A 78 0.52 4.97 9.66
CA TYR A 78 -0.06 4.72 8.34
C TYR A 78 -0.01 5.96 7.44
N PRO A 79 0.19 5.79 6.12
CA PRO A 79 0.03 6.87 5.15
C PRO A 79 -1.31 7.59 5.33
N LYS A 80 -1.26 8.90 5.62
CA LYS A 80 -2.45 9.71 5.94
C LYS A 80 -3.46 9.78 4.80
N THR A 81 -2.97 9.70 3.56
CA THR A 81 -3.75 9.67 2.31
C THR A 81 -4.64 8.44 2.18
N LEU A 82 -4.28 7.33 2.84
CA LEU A 82 -4.95 6.05 2.77
C LEU A 82 -5.44 5.57 4.14
N LYS A 83 -5.69 6.51 5.06
CA LYS A 83 -6.05 6.23 6.44
C LYS A 83 -7.24 5.26 6.56
N LEU A 84 -8.29 5.44 5.75
CA LEU A 84 -9.48 4.58 5.79
C LEU A 84 -9.19 3.19 5.23
N THR A 85 -8.33 3.09 4.22
CA THR A 85 -7.89 1.80 3.66
C THR A 85 -7.04 1.02 4.67
N PHE A 86 -6.06 1.66 5.30
CA PHE A 86 -5.25 1.02 6.33
C PHE A 86 -6.04 0.69 7.60
N GLU A 87 -6.96 1.58 8.02
CA GLU A 87 -7.88 1.30 9.13
C GLU A 87 -8.75 0.08 8.82
N TYR A 88 -9.27 -0.02 7.59
CA TYR A 88 -10.05 -1.17 7.16
C TYR A 88 -9.21 -2.45 7.21
N ILE A 89 -7.98 -2.43 6.69
CA ILE A 89 -7.12 -3.62 6.73
C ILE A 89 -6.82 -4.04 8.17
N GLN A 90 -6.40 -3.10 9.02
CA GLN A 90 -6.09 -3.40 10.41
C GLN A 90 -7.31 -3.93 11.18
N LYS A 91 -8.43 -3.20 11.14
CA LYS A 91 -9.57 -3.48 12.03
C LYS A 91 -10.50 -4.57 11.51
N VAL A 92 -10.57 -4.75 10.19
CA VAL A 92 -11.48 -5.71 9.55
C VAL A 92 -10.75 -6.98 9.13
N PHE A 93 -9.63 -6.87 8.41
CA PHE A 93 -8.91 -8.06 7.93
C PHE A 93 -8.00 -8.67 9.00
N MET A 94 -7.35 -7.85 9.83
CA MET A 94 -6.46 -8.35 10.90
C MET A 94 -7.17 -8.46 12.26
N GLU A 95 -8.43 -8.02 12.35
CA GLU A 95 -9.24 -8.00 13.58
C GLU A 95 -8.56 -7.27 14.77
N LEU A 96 -7.68 -6.31 14.48
CA LEU A 96 -6.94 -5.56 15.49
C LEU A 96 -7.72 -4.31 15.92
N ASP A 97 -8.01 -4.20 17.22
CA ASP A 97 -8.79 -3.11 17.82
C ASP A 97 -10.07 -2.77 17.02
N PRO A 98 -11.07 -3.66 17.01
CA PRO A 98 -12.29 -3.49 16.23
C PRO A 98 -13.17 -2.33 16.73
N LYS A 99 -12.80 -1.66 17.82
CA LYS A 99 -13.57 -0.53 18.37
C LYS A 99 -13.24 0.77 17.63
N GLY A 100 -14.18 1.72 17.66
CA GLY A 100 -13.95 3.07 17.12
C GLY A 100 -13.65 3.11 15.62
N MET A 101 -14.25 2.23 14.82
CA MET A 101 -14.14 2.28 13.36
C MET A 101 -14.74 3.58 12.81
N ALA A 102 -14.08 4.21 11.85
CA ALA A 102 -14.66 5.28 11.06
C ALA A 102 -15.98 4.81 10.41
N THR A 103 -16.98 5.69 10.31
CA THR A 103 -18.32 5.34 9.83
C THR A 103 -18.31 4.58 8.49
N LYS A 104 -17.39 4.93 7.59
CA LYS A 104 -17.23 4.27 6.29
C LYS A 104 -16.68 2.84 6.41
N VAL A 105 -15.69 2.63 7.28
CA VAL A 105 -15.11 1.31 7.61
C VAL A 105 -16.18 0.45 8.28
N LYS A 106 -16.87 1.00 9.29
CA LYS A 106 -17.94 0.30 10.01
C LYS A 106 -19.07 -0.15 9.08
N LYS A 107 -19.52 0.72 8.16
CA LYS A 107 -20.57 0.37 7.20
C LYS A 107 -20.17 -0.82 6.33
N LEU A 108 -18.93 -0.86 5.86
CA LEU A 108 -18.42 -1.98 5.06
C LEU A 108 -18.29 -3.26 5.89
N TYR A 109 -17.76 -3.15 7.12
CA TYR A 109 -17.70 -4.25 8.08
C TYR A 109 -19.09 -4.86 8.31
N ASP A 110 -20.08 -4.04 8.65
CA ASP A 110 -21.46 -4.48 8.89
C ASP A 110 -22.07 -5.13 7.65
N GLN A 111 -21.74 -4.64 6.44
CA GLN A 111 -22.21 -5.26 5.19
C GLN A 111 -21.61 -6.62 4.91
N LEU A 112 -20.37 -6.88 5.33
CA LEU A 112 -19.70 -8.14 5.11
C LEU A 112 -20.13 -9.18 6.16
N TYR A 113 -20.18 -8.78 7.42
CA TYR A 113 -20.47 -9.69 8.53
C TYR A 113 -21.97 -9.92 8.76
N ASN A 114 -22.86 -8.98 8.41
CA ASN A 114 -24.32 -9.18 8.52
C ASN A 114 -24.97 -9.71 7.23
N ARG A 115 -24.17 -10.13 6.24
CA ARG A 115 -24.64 -10.88 5.06
C ARG A 115 -24.45 -12.40 5.19
N ALA A 116 -23.92 -12.88 6.31
CA ALA A 116 -23.74 -14.30 6.63
C ALA A 116 -24.92 -14.85 7.45
#